data_AF-A0A8T6NBT4-F1
#
_entry.id   AF-A0A8T6NBT4-F1
#
_cell.length_a   1.000
_cell.length_b   1.000
_cell.length_c   1.000
_cell.angle_alpha   90.00
_cell.angle_beta   90.00
_cell.angle_gamma   90.00
#
_symmetry.space_group_name_H-M   'P 1'
#
loop_
_entity.id
_entity.type
_entity.pdbx_description
1 polymer ?
#
loop_
_entity_poly.entity_id
_entity_poly.type
_entity_poly.pdbx_seq_one_letter_code
_entity_poly.pdbx_strand_id
1 'polypeptide(L)'
;MNLKVKILICLTILVFSVSAYLGFVNEMKKIPLDYVALSEHEGQDQVLASINGAISEPFWIRETLKDIVVNKNNNILEINSHVEGVDSATNKIVFENTQTFFVDRTTRKHQNSDDYFMFPPNVEKKNYQFFFPMMFTKTIFVFDNERTINDLQVYDFTCSYKGVDVSSSFPQFSGQIIHSDGSCTITVEPVTGKIVYFSKNWDDYMFNNGVRGAQVELGGKHTTEYSQSILVEQAKSTKFLYYFLDVILPSLMIVIGVITVLVVVLFEKIKHQTKLILDSQTEMLKKERLSAIGEITAKISHDLRNPLSLIKLTIDGIQMRFEKNLDPKLDEYLPLINDAISKLTYQINQVLGYVKTIPLDVRLVSLSSILNDAINYTNIPNHISVKLPKNDFSLMADKIQLSIAFGNILSNAKDAIGEKTGTIHIRIMQEKENLIIEFEDSGDGISNENI
;
A
#
# COMPACT_ATOMS: atom_id res chain seq x y z
N MET A 1 -14.27 -1.43 -7.14
CA MET A 1 -12.97 -0.92 -7.62
C MET A 1 -12.02 -2.09 -7.81
N ASN A 2 -11.46 -2.27 -9.01
CA ASN A 2 -10.55 -3.38 -9.33
C ASN A 2 -9.25 -3.27 -8.49
N LEU A 3 -8.66 -4.40 -8.09
CA LEU A 3 -7.45 -4.49 -7.26
C LEU A 3 -6.30 -3.64 -7.83
N LYS A 4 -6.16 -3.60 -9.16
CA LYS A 4 -5.17 -2.75 -9.85
C LYS A 4 -5.34 -1.25 -9.55
N VAL A 5 -6.58 -0.77 -9.47
CA VAL A 5 -6.87 0.65 -9.17
C VAL A 5 -6.56 0.98 -7.72
N LYS A 6 -6.86 0.06 -6.78
CA LYS A 6 -6.48 0.21 -5.37
C LYS A 6 -4.95 0.29 -5.22
N ILE A 7 -4.22 -0.60 -5.90
CA ILE A 7 -2.75 -0.62 -5.89
C ILE A 7 -2.18 0.68 -6.46
N LEU A 8 -2.72 1.17 -7.58
CA LEU A 8 -2.27 2.43 -8.19
C LEU A 8 -2.46 3.62 -7.24
N ILE A 9 -3.62 3.73 -6.58
CA ILE A 9 -3.89 4.79 -5.60
C ILE A 9 -2.90 4.71 -4.43
N CYS A 10 -2.62 3.51 -3.90
CA CYS A 10 -1.63 3.32 -2.84
C CYS A 10 -0.22 3.74 -3.26
N LEU A 11 0.20 3.42 -4.49
CA LEU A 11 1.49 3.86 -5.05
C LEU A 11 1.58 5.38 -5.16
N THR A 12 0.53 6.04 -5.64
CA THR A 12 0.51 7.51 -5.74
C THR A 12 0.60 8.18 -4.37
N ILE A 13 -0.12 7.66 -3.38
CA ILE A 13 -0.06 8.15 -1.99
C ILE A 13 1.35 7.96 -1.41
N LEU A 14 1.99 6.82 -1.68
CA LEU A 14 3.35 6.53 -1.23
C LEU A 14 4.38 7.49 -1.83
N VAL A 15 4.28 7.79 -3.12
CA VAL A 15 5.20 8.75 -3.76
C VAL A 15 5.04 10.15 -3.16
N PHE A 16 3.80 10.59 -2.93
CA PHE A 16 3.54 11.88 -2.31
C PHE A 16 4.05 11.94 -0.86
N SER A 17 3.86 10.86 -0.09
CA SER A 17 4.34 10.81 1.30
C SER A 17 5.88 10.82 1.38
N VAL A 18 6.57 10.12 0.48
CA VAL A 18 8.05 10.16 0.39
C VAL A 18 8.55 11.56 0.01
N SER A 19 7.89 12.23 -0.94
CA SER A 19 8.25 13.60 -1.33
C SER A 19 8.05 14.60 -0.17
N ALA A 20 6.90 14.54 0.49
CA ALA A 20 6.61 15.36 1.67
C ALA A 20 7.60 15.09 2.81
N TYR A 21 7.99 13.82 2.99
CA TYR A 21 8.98 13.39 3.97
C TYR A 21 10.35 14.01 3.72
N LEU A 22 10.85 13.96 2.48
CA LEU A 22 12.12 14.57 2.10
C LEU A 22 12.12 16.08 2.36
N GLY A 23 11.02 16.77 2.03
CA GLY A 23 10.84 18.19 2.35
C GLY A 23 10.91 18.48 3.85
N PHE A 24 10.25 17.66 4.67
CA PHE A 24 10.26 17.78 6.13
C PHE A 24 11.66 17.55 6.71
N VAL A 25 12.36 16.48 6.30
CA VAL A 25 13.72 16.18 6.78
C VAL A 25 14.67 17.33 6.45
N ASN A 26 14.60 17.87 5.23
CA ASN A 26 15.45 18.98 4.83
C ASN A 26 15.20 20.24 5.67
N GLU A 27 13.95 20.55 6.00
CA GLU A 27 13.61 21.69 6.86
C GLU A 27 14.13 21.51 8.30
N MET A 28 14.00 20.31 8.86
CA MET A 28 14.46 19.99 10.22
C MET A 28 15.99 20.07 10.40
N LYS A 29 16.76 19.98 9.31
CA LYS A 29 18.23 20.06 9.34
C LYS A 29 18.78 21.48 9.23
N LYS A 30 17.93 22.46 8.90
CA LYS A 30 18.31 23.88 8.83
C LYS A 30 18.58 24.47 10.22
N ILE A 31 19.29 25.60 10.28
CA ILE A 31 19.41 26.38 11.51
C ILE A 31 17.98 26.75 11.98
N PRO A 32 17.57 26.42 13.22
CA PRO A 32 16.19 26.64 13.67
C PRO A 32 15.83 28.14 13.72
N LEU A 33 14.53 28.45 13.62
CA LEU A 33 14.06 29.85 13.58
C LEU A 33 14.25 30.57 14.93
N ASP A 34 14.34 29.81 16.01
CA ASP A 34 14.59 30.21 17.38
C ASP A 34 16.03 29.85 17.80
N TYR A 35 16.97 29.87 16.85
CA TYR A 35 18.37 29.53 17.13
C TYR A 35 18.95 30.44 18.21
N VAL A 36 19.48 29.77 19.24
CA VAL A 36 20.26 30.36 20.32
C VAL A 36 21.49 29.48 20.53
N ALA A 37 22.66 30.10 20.57
CA ALA A 37 23.88 29.46 21.05
C ALA A 37 24.46 30.27 22.20
N LEU A 38 24.92 29.57 23.23
CA LEU A 38 25.57 30.14 24.40
C LEU A 38 26.79 29.29 24.71
N SER A 39 27.93 29.93 24.89
CA SER A 39 29.15 29.26 25.37
C SER A 39 29.96 30.21 26.23
N GLU A 40 30.46 29.69 27.34
CA GLU A 40 31.40 30.38 28.20
C GLU A 40 32.82 29.85 27.97
N HIS A 41 33.78 30.76 28.04
CA HIS A 41 35.19 30.51 27.88
C HIS A 41 35.91 31.16 29.06
N GLU A 42 37.03 30.57 29.47
CA GLU A 42 37.86 31.12 30.54
C GLU A 42 39.32 31.08 30.15
N GLY A 43 40.08 31.99 30.75
CA GLY A 43 41.44 32.24 30.33
C GLY A 43 42.20 33.11 31.31
N GLN A 44 43.51 33.14 31.14
CA GLN A 44 44.35 34.13 31.79
C GLN A 44 44.77 35.17 30.77
N ASP A 45 44.80 36.41 31.23
CA ASP A 45 45.21 37.55 30.44
C ASP A 45 46.20 38.42 31.22
N GLN A 46 47.04 39.13 30.49
CA GLN A 46 48.04 40.04 31.00
C GLN A 46 48.09 41.23 30.05
N VAL A 47 47.82 42.43 30.57
CA VAL A 47 47.68 43.63 29.73
C VAL A 47 48.67 44.69 30.19
N LEU A 48 49.28 45.36 29.22
CA LEU A 48 50.12 46.53 29.46
C LEU A 48 49.22 47.73 29.77
N ALA A 49 49.43 48.37 30.92
CA ALA A 49 48.59 49.52 31.32
C ALA A 49 48.99 50.84 30.63
N SER A 50 50.27 51.00 30.25
CA SER A 50 50.79 52.21 29.59
C SER A 50 52.09 51.91 28.82
N ILE A 51 52.44 52.75 27.84
CA ILE A 51 53.56 52.51 26.89
C ILE A 51 54.91 52.24 27.58
N ASN A 52 55.14 52.82 28.77
CA ASN A 52 56.36 52.65 29.55
C ASN A 52 56.15 51.84 30.85
N GLY A 53 54.99 51.20 30.99
CA GLY A 53 54.64 50.39 32.16
C GLY A 53 55.20 48.97 32.09
N ALA A 54 54.96 48.20 33.15
CA ALA A 54 55.09 46.75 33.11
C ALA A 54 53.75 46.13 32.70
N ILE A 55 53.81 44.93 32.13
CA ILE A 55 52.61 44.10 31.92
C ILE A 55 52.02 43.74 33.29
N SER A 56 50.69 43.65 33.39
CA SER A 56 50.04 43.27 34.64
C SER A 56 50.41 41.85 35.07
N GLU A 57 50.22 41.55 36.35
CA GLU A 57 50.14 40.14 36.78
C GLU A 57 49.00 39.43 36.02
N PRO A 58 49.10 38.11 35.78
CA PRO A 58 48.02 37.34 35.16
C PRO A 58 46.73 37.43 35.96
N PHE A 59 45.63 37.74 35.28
CA PHE A 59 44.29 37.74 35.86
C PHE A 59 43.35 36.86 35.04
N TRP A 60 42.32 36.32 35.69
CA TRP A 60 41.37 35.43 35.03
C TRP A 60 40.24 36.21 34.38
N ILE A 61 40.00 35.95 33.09
CA ILE A 61 38.87 36.47 32.33
C ILE A 61 37.89 35.34 32.05
N ARG A 62 36.60 35.65 32.19
CA ARG A 62 35.51 34.83 31.69
C ARG A 62 34.84 35.54 30.53
N GLU A 63 34.71 34.85 29.41
CA GLU A 63 34.03 35.37 28.23
C GLU A 63 32.76 34.59 27.94
N THR A 64 31.68 35.29 27.60
CA THR A 64 30.42 34.69 27.17
C THR A 64 30.16 35.06 25.73
N LEU A 65 29.99 34.05 24.87
CA LEU A 65 29.46 34.19 23.51
C LEU A 65 27.99 33.82 23.50
N LYS A 66 27.15 34.72 22.99
CA LYS A 66 25.72 34.51 22.82
C LYS A 66 25.27 34.90 21.41
N ASP A 67 24.82 33.90 20.66
CA ASP A 67 24.20 34.11 19.35
C ASP A 67 22.69 33.95 19.46
N ILE A 68 21.92 34.92 18.96
CA ILE A 68 20.45 34.91 19.01
C ILE A 68 19.88 35.39 17.68
N VAL A 69 18.89 34.68 17.15
CA VAL A 69 18.07 35.18 16.05
C VAL A 69 17.21 36.35 16.53
N VAL A 70 17.41 37.52 15.92
CA VAL A 70 16.62 38.74 16.20
C VAL A 70 15.57 39.02 15.14
N ASN A 71 15.78 38.53 13.91
CA ASN A 71 14.83 38.68 12.81
C ASN A 71 14.91 37.50 11.83
N LYS A 72 13.83 37.28 11.09
CA LYS A 72 13.70 36.19 10.12
C LYS A 72 13.06 36.68 8.84
N ASN A 73 13.72 36.45 7.71
CA ASN A 73 13.19 36.73 6.39
C ASN A 73 13.40 35.53 5.47
N ASN A 74 12.33 34.76 5.22
CA ASN A 74 12.36 33.51 4.46
C ASN A 74 13.42 32.53 5.02
N ASN A 75 14.50 32.31 4.28
CA ASN A 75 15.57 31.37 4.61
C ASN A 75 16.81 32.08 5.18
N ILE A 76 16.76 33.40 5.39
CA ILE A 76 17.83 34.20 5.99
C ILE A 76 17.46 34.56 7.43
N LEU A 77 18.39 34.31 8.35
CA LEU A 77 18.31 34.74 9.75
C LEU A 77 19.20 35.95 9.96
N GLU A 78 18.69 36.92 10.70
CA GLU A 78 19.49 37.98 11.31
C GLU A 78 19.88 37.50 12.71
N ILE A 79 21.17 37.20 12.90
CA ILE A 79 21.73 36.66 14.14
C ILE A 79 22.59 37.74 14.78
N ASN A 80 22.23 38.17 15.98
CA ASN A 80 23.09 38.99 16.81
C ASN A 80 24.02 38.09 17.61
N SER A 81 25.32 38.26 17.40
CA SER A 81 26.39 37.64 18.15
C SER A 81 26.96 38.65 19.14
N HIS A 82 26.84 38.36 20.42
CA HIS A 82 27.34 39.20 21.50
C HIS A 82 28.42 38.44 22.25
N VAL A 83 29.61 39.06 22.37
CA VAL A 83 30.72 38.57 23.17
C VAL A 83 30.96 39.55 24.30
N GLU A 84 30.92 39.08 25.53
CA GLU A 84 31.21 39.87 26.73
C GLU A 84 32.35 39.20 27.50
N GLY A 85 33.41 39.95 27.81
CA GLY A 85 34.51 39.53 28.66
C GLY A 85 34.47 40.24 30.01
N VAL A 86 34.46 39.48 31.10
CA VAL A 86 34.48 40.00 32.47
C VAL A 86 35.70 39.49 33.24
N ASP A 87 36.24 40.34 34.09
CA ASP A 87 37.25 39.93 35.05
C ASP A 87 36.59 39.00 36.10
N SER A 88 37.13 37.79 36.27
CA SER A 88 36.51 36.74 37.07
C SER A 88 36.53 37.04 38.58
N ALA A 89 37.41 37.92 39.04
CA ALA A 89 37.51 38.27 40.45
C ALA A 89 36.57 39.42 40.83
N THR A 90 36.40 40.38 39.92
CA THR A 90 35.67 41.63 40.16
C THR A 90 34.29 41.69 39.51
N ASN A 91 34.00 40.79 38.56
CA ASN A 91 32.84 40.82 37.66
C ASN A 91 32.69 42.12 36.88
N LYS A 92 33.77 42.88 36.71
CA LYS A 92 33.77 44.10 35.91
C LYS A 92 33.92 43.71 34.44
N ILE A 93 33.09 44.31 33.58
CA ILE A 93 33.23 44.18 32.13
C ILE A 93 34.58 44.75 31.71
N VAL A 94 35.39 43.92 31.06
CA VAL A 94 36.68 44.26 30.46
C VAL A 94 36.46 44.71 29.03
N PHE A 95 35.65 43.97 28.28
CA PHE A 95 35.23 44.33 26.92
C PHE A 95 33.85 43.75 26.58
N GLU A 96 33.18 44.36 25.62
CA GLU A 96 31.98 43.81 25.00
C GLU A 96 31.98 44.12 23.49
N ASN A 97 31.46 43.21 22.69
CA ASN A 97 31.35 43.37 21.25
C ASN A 97 30.06 42.73 20.76
N THR A 98 29.30 43.45 19.94
CA THR A 98 28.09 42.91 19.30
C THR A 98 28.21 43.07 17.80
N GLN A 99 27.97 41.98 17.06
CA GLN A 99 27.93 41.96 15.60
C GLN A 99 26.67 41.29 15.11
N THR A 100 26.14 41.78 14.00
CA THR A 100 24.94 41.22 13.37
C THR A 100 25.34 40.49 12.09
N PHE A 101 24.90 39.25 11.96
CA PHE A 101 25.14 38.40 10.80
C PHE A 101 23.84 38.05 10.10
N PHE A 102 23.84 38.10 8.76
CA PHE A 102 22.75 37.60 7.93
C PHE A 102 23.15 36.23 7.40
N VAL A 103 22.44 35.17 7.79
CA VAL A 103 22.86 33.78 7.58
C VAL A 103 21.77 32.97 6.87
N ASP A 104 22.11 32.30 5.77
CA ASP A 104 21.21 31.34 5.15
C ASP A 104 21.14 30.06 5.99
N ARG A 105 19.93 29.70 6.40
CA ARG A 105 19.64 28.60 7.33
C ARG A 105 20.00 27.22 6.79
N THR A 106 20.03 27.08 5.47
CA THR A 106 20.25 25.80 4.78
C THR A 106 21.72 25.59 4.53
N THR A 107 22.38 26.59 3.95
CA THR A 107 23.81 26.51 3.60
C THR A 107 24.73 26.83 4.76
N ARG A 108 24.20 27.52 5.79
CA ARG A 108 24.95 28.08 6.94
C ARG A 108 26.01 29.12 6.56
N LYS A 109 25.86 29.72 5.38
CA LYS A 109 26.71 30.80 4.86
C LYS A 109 26.13 32.17 5.14
N HIS A 110 26.98 33.18 5.11
CA HIS A 110 26.53 34.57 5.14
C HIS A 110 25.76 34.94 3.85
N GLN A 111 24.77 35.84 3.94
CA GLN A 111 23.96 36.26 2.79
C GLN A 111 24.79 36.90 1.67
N ASN A 112 25.84 37.64 2.03
CA ASN A 112 26.64 38.45 1.10
C ASN A 112 28.07 37.93 0.92
N SER A 113 28.37 36.71 1.37
CA SER A 113 29.70 36.11 1.24
C SER A 113 29.59 34.59 1.08
N ASP A 114 30.57 33.99 0.43
CA ASP A 114 30.72 32.53 0.37
C ASP A 114 31.23 31.92 1.69
N ASP A 115 31.55 32.76 2.66
CA ASP A 115 32.02 32.37 3.98
C ASP A 115 30.91 31.71 4.81
N TYR A 116 31.29 30.69 5.55
CA TYR A 116 30.40 30.05 6.51
C TYR A 116 30.19 30.96 7.73
N PHE A 117 29.03 30.86 8.39
CA PHE A 117 28.83 31.36 9.75
C PHE A 117 29.20 30.29 10.79
N MET A 118 28.93 29.03 10.44
CA MET A 118 29.31 27.84 11.21
C MET A 118 29.59 26.69 10.25
N PHE A 119 30.25 25.63 10.73
CA PHE A 119 30.51 24.45 9.91
C PHE A 119 29.22 23.89 9.28
N PRO A 120 29.26 23.47 8.00
CA PRO A 120 28.12 22.79 7.39
C PRO A 120 27.89 21.41 8.04
N PRO A 121 26.69 20.83 7.91
CA PRO A 121 26.48 19.41 8.20
C PRO A 121 27.43 18.54 7.35
N ASN A 122 27.78 17.35 7.84
CA ASN A 122 28.73 16.43 7.19
C ASN A 122 30.06 17.11 6.88
N VAL A 123 30.71 17.63 7.91
CA VAL A 123 32.02 18.29 7.83
C VAL A 123 33.03 17.37 7.14
N GLU A 124 33.68 17.88 6.11
CA GLU A 124 34.74 17.21 5.38
C GLU A 124 36.10 17.51 6.01
N LYS A 125 37.09 16.64 5.81
CA LYS A 125 38.47 16.85 6.28
C LYS A 125 39.24 17.79 5.33
N LYS A 126 38.79 19.05 5.23
CA LYS A 126 39.38 20.09 4.39
C LYS A 126 39.44 21.43 5.13
N ASN A 127 40.15 22.41 4.60
CA ASN A 127 40.23 23.72 5.24
C ASN A 127 38.91 24.47 5.10
N TYR A 128 38.51 25.16 6.17
CA TYR A 128 37.33 26.03 6.18
C TYR A 128 37.76 27.45 6.49
N GLN A 129 37.18 28.42 5.80
CA GLN A 129 37.39 29.83 6.10
C GLN A 129 36.08 30.45 6.54
N PHE A 130 36.06 31.02 7.73
CA PHE A 130 34.91 31.76 8.22
C PHE A 130 35.26 32.73 9.34
N PHE A 131 34.33 33.64 9.62
CA PHE A 131 34.39 34.52 10.77
C PHE A 131 33.72 33.81 11.96
N PHE A 132 34.52 33.37 12.93
CA PHE A 132 34.01 32.91 14.22
C PHE A 132 34.01 34.10 15.18
N PRO A 133 32.89 34.46 15.85
CA PRO A 133 32.82 35.65 16.69
C PRO A 133 33.94 35.76 17.74
N MET A 134 34.39 34.63 18.31
CA MET A 134 35.50 34.61 19.28
C MET A 134 36.89 34.89 18.67
N MET A 135 37.02 34.86 17.34
CA MET A 135 38.25 35.21 16.63
C MET A 135 38.32 36.70 16.30
N PHE A 136 37.18 37.40 16.22
CA PHE A 136 37.04 38.80 15.76
C PHE A 136 37.59 39.09 14.36
N THR A 137 38.09 38.08 13.65
CA THR A 137 38.61 38.20 12.29
C THR A 137 38.33 36.93 11.50
N LYS A 138 38.34 37.07 10.18
CA LYS A 138 38.16 35.95 9.26
C LYS A 138 39.38 35.03 9.36
N THR A 139 39.13 33.77 9.73
CA THR A 139 40.18 32.80 10.06
C THR A 139 40.07 31.58 9.15
N ILE A 140 41.23 31.06 8.73
CA ILE A 140 41.33 29.77 8.05
C ILE A 140 41.60 28.70 9.11
N PHE A 141 40.68 27.76 9.21
CA PHE A 141 40.73 26.58 10.05
C PHE A 141 41.22 25.40 9.22
N VAL A 142 42.38 24.87 9.57
CA VAL A 142 43.05 23.76 8.89
C VAL A 142 42.72 22.48 9.64
N PHE A 143 42.24 21.45 8.94
CA PHE A 143 41.99 20.15 9.56
C PHE A 143 43.29 19.58 10.15
N ASP A 144 43.26 19.16 11.40
CA ASP A 144 44.42 18.65 12.13
C ASP A 144 44.27 17.16 12.44
N ASN A 145 43.26 16.81 13.23
CA ASN A 145 43.09 15.44 13.71
C ASN A 145 41.61 15.04 13.89
N GLU A 146 41.38 13.74 14.04
CA GLU A 146 40.12 13.13 14.45
C GLU A 146 40.30 12.39 15.77
N ARG A 147 39.38 12.58 16.71
CA ARG A 147 39.38 11.91 18.01
C ARG A 147 37.97 11.72 18.55
N THR A 148 37.87 11.19 19.77
CA THR A 148 36.60 10.96 20.46
C THR A 148 36.59 11.68 21.81
N ILE A 149 35.48 12.38 22.13
CA ILE A 149 35.22 13.00 23.43
C ILE A 149 33.90 12.44 23.96
N ASN A 150 33.89 11.76 25.11
CA ASN A 150 32.66 11.25 25.74
C ASN A 150 31.77 10.48 24.74
N ASP A 151 32.36 9.53 24.01
CA ASP A 151 31.73 8.73 22.94
C ASP A 151 31.25 9.52 21.70
N LEU A 152 31.63 10.80 21.58
CA LEU A 152 31.37 11.64 20.42
C LEU A 152 32.62 11.75 19.56
N GLN A 153 32.56 11.21 18.33
CA GLN A 153 33.58 11.45 17.30
C GLN A 153 33.60 12.94 16.93
N VAL A 154 34.78 13.53 16.88
CA VAL A 154 34.99 14.95 16.61
C VAL A 154 36.21 15.17 15.72
N TYR A 155 36.20 16.28 14.98
CA TYR A 155 37.35 16.76 14.21
C TYR A 155 37.92 18.01 14.87
N ASP A 156 39.24 18.06 15.00
CA ASP A 156 39.96 19.24 15.42
C ASP A 156 40.47 20.00 14.20
N PHE A 157 40.26 21.32 14.24
CA PHE A 157 40.78 22.27 13.28
C PHE A 157 41.65 23.27 14.00
N THR A 158 42.81 23.58 13.44
CA THR A 158 43.76 24.54 14.01
C THR A 158 43.86 25.79 13.16
N CYS A 159 44.23 26.90 13.78
CA CYS A 159 44.62 28.11 13.08
C CYS A 159 45.91 28.68 13.68
N SER A 160 46.68 29.39 12.87
CA SER A 160 47.83 30.16 13.32
C SER A 160 47.96 31.42 12.48
N TYR A 161 48.27 32.54 13.13
CA TYR A 161 48.46 33.82 12.46
C TYR A 161 49.66 34.55 13.08
N LYS A 162 50.31 35.39 12.27
CA LYS A 162 51.52 36.10 12.67
C LYS A 162 51.53 37.51 12.09
N GLY A 163 51.83 38.50 12.93
CA GLY A 163 51.97 39.89 12.53
C GLY A 163 50.67 40.53 12.05
N VAL A 164 49.52 40.14 12.62
CA VAL A 164 48.22 40.72 12.27
C VAL A 164 48.08 42.06 12.98
N ASP A 165 47.84 43.14 12.25
CA ASP A 165 47.60 44.46 12.83
C ASP A 165 46.27 44.47 13.62
N VAL A 166 46.37 44.68 14.92
CA VAL A 166 45.25 44.75 15.88
C VAL A 166 45.19 46.10 16.59
N SER A 167 45.85 47.13 16.04
CA SER A 167 45.96 48.45 16.67
C SER A 167 44.61 49.08 17.01
N SER A 168 43.55 48.76 16.24
CA SER A 168 42.19 49.24 16.51
C SER A 168 41.57 48.70 17.80
N SER A 169 42.07 47.58 18.33
CA SER A 169 41.62 47.01 19.60
C SER A 169 42.22 47.72 20.83
N PHE A 170 43.24 48.57 20.62
CA PHE A 170 43.99 49.23 21.69
C PHE A 170 44.01 50.76 21.53
N PRO A 171 42.85 51.45 21.62
CA PRO A 171 42.77 52.89 21.43
C PRO A 171 43.65 53.70 22.42
N GLN A 172 43.96 53.14 23.59
CA GLN A 172 44.86 53.73 24.59
C GLN A 172 46.32 53.84 24.10
N PHE A 173 46.68 53.10 23.07
CA PHE A 173 48.01 53.12 22.44
C PHE A 173 48.00 53.79 21.06
N SER A 174 47.06 54.72 20.83
CA SER A 174 46.94 55.46 19.58
C SER A 174 48.29 56.02 19.10
N GLY A 175 48.62 55.76 17.83
CA GLY A 175 49.90 56.13 17.21
C GLY A 175 50.99 55.06 17.30
N GLN A 176 50.77 53.96 18.02
CA GLN A 176 51.58 52.74 17.93
C GLN A 176 50.92 51.75 16.96
N ILE A 177 51.74 50.96 16.27
CA ILE A 177 51.27 49.77 15.54
C ILE A 177 51.38 48.59 16.48
N ILE A 178 50.31 47.83 16.64
CA ILE A 178 50.27 46.64 17.50
C ILE A 178 49.97 45.45 16.60
N HIS A 179 50.85 44.46 16.65
CA HIS A 179 50.72 43.21 15.94
C HIS A 179 50.34 42.08 16.90
N SER A 180 49.57 41.12 16.40
CA SER A 180 49.18 39.91 17.11
C SER A 180 49.77 38.68 16.42
N ASP A 181 50.44 37.85 17.22
CA ASP A 181 50.78 36.46 16.86
C ASP A 181 49.88 35.54 17.68
N GLY A 182 49.37 34.47 17.10
CA GLY A 182 48.48 33.58 17.84
C GLY A 182 48.17 32.26 17.16
N SER A 183 47.51 31.40 17.94
CA SER A 183 47.03 30.10 17.50
C SER A 183 45.66 29.80 18.08
N CYS A 184 44.89 28.95 17.43
CA CYS A 184 43.59 28.53 17.92
C CYS A 184 43.27 27.09 17.53
N THR A 185 42.35 26.48 18.26
CA THR A 185 41.78 25.18 17.97
C THR A 185 40.27 25.25 18.06
N ILE A 186 39.55 24.73 17.06
CA ILE A 186 38.11 24.46 17.11
C ILE A 186 37.89 22.96 16.97
N THR A 187 37.10 22.40 17.87
CA THR A 187 36.63 21.02 17.78
C THR A 187 35.18 21.00 17.34
N VAL A 188 34.84 20.20 16.34
CA VAL A 188 33.51 20.11 15.73
C VAL A 188 33.02 18.67 15.65
N GLU A 189 31.74 18.45 15.90
CA GLU A 189 31.08 17.16 15.62
C GLU A 189 30.77 17.07 14.11
N PRO A 190 31.28 16.05 13.40
CA PRO A 190 31.32 16.05 11.94
C PRO A 190 29.95 15.87 11.28
N VAL A 191 29.00 15.16 11.89
CA VAL A 191 27.68 14.92 11.28
C VAL A 191 26.85 16.20 11.25
N THR A 192 26.85 16.94 12.37
CA THR A 192 25.99 18.09 12.62
C THR A 192 26.66 19.42 12.32
N GLY A 193 27.99 19.48 12.30
CA GLY A 193 28.77 20.73 12.19
C GLY A 193 28.72 21.60 13.45
N LYS A 194 28.34 21.06 14.61
CA LYS A 194 28.31 21.81 15.87
C LYS A 194 29.69 21.89 16.50
N ILE A 195 30.10 23.10 16.87
CA ILE A 195 31.32 23.35 17.64
C ILE A 195 31.09 22.85 19.07
N VAL A 196 32.02 22.06 19.58
CA VAL A 196 31.98 21.51 20.94
C VAL A 196 33.08 22.02 21.84
N TYR A 197 34.13 22.62 21.27
CA TYR A 197 35.23 23.22 22.01
C TYR A 197 35.93 24.27 21.14
N PHE A 198 36.42 25.31 21.78
CA PHE A 198 37.28 26.32 21.20
C PHE A 198 38.40 26.68 22.17
N SER A 199 39.59 26.93 21.65
CA SER A 199 40.67 27.59 22.39
C SER A 199 41.46 28.52 21.49
N LYS A 200 42.06 29.55 22.09
CA LYS A 200 42.90 30.54 21.40
C LYS A 200 43.97 31.04 22.36
N ASN A 201 45.18 31.22 21.86
CA ASN A 201 46.25 31.95 22.52
C ASN A 201 46.72 33.09 21.62
N TRP A 202 47.07 34.23 22.22
CA TRP A 202 47.55 35.40 21.51
C TRP A 202 48.67 36.10 22.27
N ASP A 203 49.56 36.74 21.51
CA ASP A 203 50.69 37.51 21.98
C ASP A 203 50.72 38.80 21.14
N ASP A 204 50.22 39.87 21.74
CA ASP A 204 50.12 41.18 21.12
C ASP A 204 51.34 42.02 21.54
N TYR A 205 51.98 42.65 20.57
CA TYR A 205 53.21 43.40 20.79
C TYR A 205 53.25 44.65 19.90
N MET A 206 53.91 45.69 20.40
CA MET A 206 54.20 46.87 19.61
C MET A 206 55.13 46.50 18.46
N PHE A 207 54.87 47.02 17.27
CA PHE A 207 55.66 46.77 16.09
C PHE A 207 56.14 48.10 15.50
N ASN A 208 57.43 48.38 15.65
CA ASN A 208 58.00 49.65 15.23
C ASN A 208 59.17 49.40 14.27
N ASN A 209 59.15 50.02 13.09
CA ASN A 209 60.22 49.97 12.08
C ASN A 209 60.66 48.54 11.68
N GLY A 210 59.72 47.59 11.61
CA GLY A 210 60.03 46.21 11.23
C GLY A 210 60.49 45.30 12.38
N VAL A 211 60.54 45.82 13.62
CA VAL A 211 61.05 45.10 14.80
C VAL A 211 59.93 44.90 15.82
N ARG A 212 59.90 43.72 16.42
CA ARG A 212 59.04 43.38 17.56
C ARG A 212 59.50 44.15 18.81
N GLY A 213 58.63 44.98 19.35
CA GLY A 213 58.81 45.80 20.54
C GLY A 213 58.19 45.18 21.80
N ALA A 214 57.73 46.04 22.71
CA ALA A 214 57.17 45.64 23.99
C ALA A 214 55.88 44.82 23.84
N GLN A 215 55.69 43.86 24.74
CA GLN A 215 54.46 43.09 24.84
C GLN A 215 53.33 43.97 25.38
N VAL A 216 52.21 43.95 24.67
CA VAL A 216 51.00 44.74 24.95
C VAL A 216 49.96 43.88 25.65
N GLU A 217 49.73 42.68 25.16
CA GLU A 217 48.78 41.74 25.74
C GLU A 217 49.28 40.31 25.56
N LEU A 218 49.10 39.47 26.57
CA LEU A 218 49.40 38.04 26.50
C LEU A 218 48.26 37.28 27.14
N GLY A 219 47.54 36.54 26.32
CA GLY A 219 46.35 35.85 26.78
C GLY A 219 46.14 34.49 26.14
N GLY A 220 45.32 33.72 26.82
CA GLY A 220 44.84 32.44 26.32
C GLY A 220 43.48 32.14 26.91
N LYS A 221 42.57 31.63 26.08
CA LYS A 221 41.23 31.22 26.48
C LYS A 221 40.84 29.88 25.91
N HIS A 222 39.94 29.22 26.61
CA HIS A 222 39.34 27.97 26.18
C HIS A 222 37.92 27.85 26.70
N THR A 223 37.10 27.05 26.02
CA THR A 223 35.74 26.73 26.46
C THR A 223 35.78 26.09 27.85
N THR A 224 34.92 26.57 28.76
CA THR A 224 34.83 26.01 30.12
C THR A 224 34.34 24.56 30.08
N GLU A 225 34.72 23.75 31.08
CA GLU A 225 34.27 22.35 31.16
C GLU A 225 32.74 22.23 31.13
N TYR A 226 32.05 23.14 31.83
CA TYR A 226 30.59 23.20 31.85
C TYR A 226 30.02 23.47 30.45
N SER A 227 30.52 24.49 29.75
CA SER A 227 30.07 24.80 28.39
C SER A 227 30.38 23.67 27.42
N GLN A 228 31.57 23.06 27.51
CA GLN A 228 31.94 21.92 26.68
C GLN A 228 30.97 20.75 26.89
N SER A 229 30.58 20.45 28.14
CA SER A 229 29.61 19.39 28.44
C SER A 229 28.24 19.65 27.79
N ILE A 230 27.74 20.89 27.84
CA ILE A 230 26.48 21.28 27.22
C ILE A 230 26.57 21.18 25.69
N LEU A 231 27.64 21.70 25.09
CA LEU A 231 27.82 21.69 23.64
C LEU A 231 27.93 20.25 23.11
N VAL A 232 28.65 19.36 23.82
CA VAL A 232 28.73 17.93 23.50
C VAL A 232 27.36 17.26 23.55
N GLU A 233 26.56 17.49 24.60
CA GLU A 233 25.21 16.91 24.72
C GLU A 233 24.25 17.47 23.65
N GLN A 234 24.35 18.76 23.33
CA GLN A 234 23.60 19.35 22.22
C GLN A 234 23.99 18.74 20.87
N ALA A 235 25.28 18.48 20.62
CA ALA A 235 25.77 17.83 19.41
C ALA A 235 25.27 16.38 19.32
N LYS A 236 25.33 15.60 20.41
CA LYS A 236 24.76 14.24 20.49
C LYS A 236 23.27 14.22 20.20
N SER A 237 22.49 15.11 20.83
CA SER A 237 21.04 15.21 20.62
C SER A 237 20.70 15.56 19.16
N THR A 238 21.43 16.50 18.57
CA THR A 238 21.25 16.88 17.15
C THR A 238 21.64 15.73 16.21
N LYS A 239 22.72 15.01 16.50
CA LYS A 239 23.16 13.83 15.75
C LYS A 239 22.14 12.71 15.82
N PHE A 240 21.57 12.45 17.00
CA PHE A 240 20.50 11.48 17.17
C PHE A 240 19.26 11.86 16.36
N LEU A 241 18.88 13.14 16.34
CA LEU A 241 17.78 13.62 15.49
C LEU A 241 18.07 13.33 14.01
N TYR A 242 19.29 13.59 13.52
CA TYR A 242 19.65 13.30 12.13
C TYR A 242 19.58 11.80 11.84
N TYR A 243 20.11 10.96 12.73
CA TYR A 243 20.02 9.50 12.61
C TYR A 243 18.57 9.00 12.64
N PHE A 244 17.73 9.56 13.49
CA PHE A 244 16.31 9.22 13.57
C PHE A 244 15.59 9.55 12.25
N LEU A 245 15.83 10.74 11.69
CA LEU A 245 15.24 11.18 10.43
C LEU A 245 15.82 10.42 9.22
N ASP A 246 17.10 10.09 9.19
CA ASP A 246 17.68 9.46 7.99
C ASP A 246 17.53 7.93 7.98
N VAL A 247 17.41 7.31 9.16
CA VAL A 247 17.49 5.84 9.29
C VAL A 247 16.25 5.25 9.97
N ILE A 248 15.91 5.68 11.19
CA ILE A 248 14.85 5.04 11.97
C ILE A 248 13.47 5.27 11.35
N LEU A 249 13.14 6.52 11.07
CA LEU A 249 11.82 6.92 10.61
C LEU A 249 11.49 6.35 9.20
N PRO A 250 12.41 6.34 8.22
CA PRO A 250 12.18 5.65 6.94
C PRO A 250 12.01 4.15 7.11
N SER A 251 12.80 3.51 7.97
CA SER A 251 12.69 2.09 8.26
C SER A 251 11.31 1.73 8.84
N LEU A 252 10.82 2.55 9.78
CA LEU A 252 9.49 2.41 10.35
C LEU A 252 8.39 2.59 9.30
N MET A 253 8.51 3.58 8.41
CA MET A 253 7.57 3.79 7.31
C MET A 253 7.50 2.59 6.37
N ILE A 254 8.64 1.95 6.06
CA ILE A 254 8.69 0.73 5.23
C ILE A 254 7.96 -0.42 5.94
N VAL A 255 8.23 -0.65 7.23
CA VAL A 255 7.58 -1.71 8.01
C VAL A 255 6.07 -1.50 8.05
N ILE A 256 5.59 -0.28 8.33
CA ILE A 256 4.17 0.05 8.32
C ILE A 256 3.57 -0.18 6.93
N GLY A 257 4.27 0.20 5.86
CA GLY A 257 3.84 -0.02 4.48
C GLY A 257 3.65 -1.52 4.17
N VAL A 258 4.62 -2.35 4.54
CA VAL A 258 4.56 -3.81 4.34
C VAL A 258 3.40 -4.43 5.13
N ILE A 259 3.23 -4.04 6.40
CA ILE A 259 2.11 -4.50 7.23
C ILE A 259 0.78 -4.12 6.59
N THR A 260 0.65 -2.88 6.11
CA THR A 260 -0.58 -2.39 5.48
C THR A 260 -0.93 -3.20 4.24
N VAL A 261 0.06 -3.48 3.37
CA VAL A 261 -0.14 -4.33 2.17
C VAL A 261 -0.54 -5.74 2.56
N LEU A 262 0.14 -6.35 3.54
CA LEU A 262 -0.17 -7.69 4.02
C LEU A 262 -1.62 -7.77 4.54
N VAL A 263 -2.04 -6.80 5.34
CA VAL A 263 -3.40 -6.70 5.87
C VAL A 263 -4.42 -6.61 4.73
N VAL A 264 -4.20 -5.75 3.72
CA VAL A 264 -5.10 -5.63 2.55
C VAL A 264 -5.21 -6.96 1.78
N VAL A 265 -4.10 -7.66 1.56
CA VAL A 265 -4.09 -8.95 0.86
C VAL A 265 -4.82 -10.02 1.67
N LEU A 266 -4.60 -10.08 2.98
CA LEU A 266 -5.30 -11.01 3.88
C LEU A 266 -6.80 -10.74 3.89
N PHE A 267 -7.23 -9.49 3.96
CA PHE A 267 -8.64 -9.13 3.91
C PHE A 267 -9.30 -9.54 2.59
N GLU A 268 -8.66 -9.33 1.44
CA GLU A 268 -9.19 -9.78 0.14
C GLU A 268 -9.25 -11.32 0.07
N LYS A 269 -8.23 -12.02 0.59
CA LYS A 269 -8.21 -13.49 0.64
C LYS A 269 -9.32 -14.05 1.53
N ILE A 270 -9.51 -13.49 2.73
CA ILE A 270 -10.59 -13.88 3.64
C ILE A 270 -11.94 -13.67 2.96
N LYS A 271 -12.16 -12.51 2.34
CA LYS A 271 -13.40 -12.21 1.64
C LYS A 271 -13.70 -13.22 0.52
N HIS A 272 -12.68 -13.60 -0.25
CA HIS A 272 -12.83 -14.60 -1.31
C HIS A 272 -13.17 -15.99 -0.75
N GLN A 273 -12.49 -16.42 0.32
CA GLN A 273 -12.77 -17.70 0.99
C GLN A 273 -14.18 -17.75 1.57
N THR A 274 -14.65 -16.68 2.23
CA THR A 274 -16.02 -16.62 2.77
C THR A 274 -17.06 -16.77 1.66
N LYS A 275 -16.83 -16.16 0.49
CA LYS A 275 -17.72 -16.29 -0.66
C LYS A 275 -17.78 -17.73 -1.18
N LEU A 276 -16.62 -18.38 -1.36
CA LEU A 276 -16.55 -19.77 -1.80
C LEU A 276 -17.26 -20.73 -0.84
N ILE A 277 -17.10 -20.52 0.47
CA ILE A 277 -17.79 -21.33 1.49
C ILE A 277 -19.31 -21.14 1.36
N LEU A 278 -19.79 -19.90 1.23
CA LEU A 278 -21.21 -19.63 1.10
C LEU A 278 -21.80 -20.27 -0.16
N ASP A 279 -21.13 -20.13 -1.30
CA ASP A 279 -21.55 -20.73 -2.56
C ASP A 279 -21.61 -22.28 -2.42
N SER A 280 -20.59 -22.90 -1.82
CA SER A 280 -20.57 -24.34 -1.55
C SER A 280 -21.70 -24.80 -0.61
N GLN A 281 -22.04 -24.02 0.43
CA GLN A 281 -23.15 -24.34 1.33
C GLN A 281 -24.49 -24.31 0.60
N THR A 282 -24.70 -23.32 -0.27
CA THR A 282 -25.94 -23.24 -1.06
C THR A 282 -26.09 -24.39 -2.04
N GLU A 283 -25.00 -24.82 -2.67
CA GLU A 283 -24.94 -26.02 -3.52
C GLU A 283 -25.25 -27.30 -2.74
N MET A 284 -24.65 -27.47 -1.55
CA MET A 284 -24.92 -28.63 -0.68
C MET A 284 -26.39 -28.70 -0.27
N LEU A 285 -26.97 -27.58 0.19
CA LEU A 285 -28.38 -27.53 0.58
C LEU A 285 -29.33 -27.87 -0.58
N LYS A 286 -29.01 -27.42 -1.80
CA LYS A 286 -29.78 -27.81 -3.00
C LYS A 286 -29.70 -29.32 -3.26
N LYS A 287 -28.49 -29.91 -3.16
CA LYS A 287 -28.29 -31.35 -3.35
C LYS A 287 -29.01 -32.18 -2.29
N GLU A 288 -28.94 -31.78 -1.02
CA GLU A 288 -29.67 -32.45 0.06
C GLU A 288 -31.18 -32.42 -0.16
N ARG A 289 -31.73 -31.26 -0.55
CA ARG A 289 -33.17 -31.15 -0.88
C ARG A 289 -33.57 -32.05 -2.04
N LEU A 290 -32.79 -32.05 -3.12
CA LEU A 290 -33.07 -32.90 -4.28
C LEU A 290 -32.98 -34.40 -3.92
N SER A 291 -31.99 -34.79 -3.11
CA SER A 291 -31.86 -36.16 -2.64
C SER A 291 -33.05 -36.58 -1.77
N ALA A 292 -33.47 -35.73 -0.83
CA ALA A 292 -34.61 -36.00 0.04
C ALA A 292 -35.92 -36.09 -0.73
N ILE A 293 -36.18 -35.15 -1.65
CA ILE A 293 -37.30 -35.23 -2.59
C ILE A 293 -37.21 -36.54 -3.37
N GLY A 294 -36.01 -36.91 -3.81
CA GLY A 294 -35.81 -38.09 -4.61
C GLY A 294 -36.13 -39.41 -3.91
N GLU A 295 -35.71 -39.54 -2.66
CA GLU A 295 -36.02 -40.70 -1.82
C GLU A 295 -37.53 -40.81 -1.56
N ILE A 296 -38.18 -39.69 -1.26
CA ILE A 296 -39.63 -39.62 -1.04
C ILE A 296 -40.39 -40.01 -2.32
N THR A 297 -40.01 -39.44 -3.46
CA THR A 297 -40.61 -39.78 -4.76
C THR A 297 -40.41 -41.25 -5.11
N ALA A 298 -39.22 -41.81 -4.88
CA ALA A 298 -38.93 -43.22 -5.09
C ALA A 298 -39.88 -44.12 -4.31
N LYS A 299 -40.07 -43.82 -3.03
CA LYS A 299 -40.97 -44.55 -2.14
C LYS A 299 -42.43 -44.44 -2.58
N ILE A 300 -42.93 -43.21 -2.80
CA ILE A 300 -44.31 -42.98 -3.24
C ILE A 300 -44.60 -43.72 -4.56
N SER A 301 -43.65 -43.68 -5.50
CA SER A 301 -43.84 -44.32 -6.80
C SER A 301 -43.92 -45.83 -6.72
N HIS A 302 -43.11 -46.46 -5.87
CA HIS A 302 -43.21 -47.88 -5.59
C HIS A 302 -44.59 -48.22 -4.98
N ASP A 303 -45.03 -47.42 -4.01
CA ASP A 303 -46.31 -47.63 -3.32
C ASP A 303 -47.53 -47.38 -4.21
N LEU A 304 -47.43 -46.51 -5.22
CA LEU A 304 -48.48 -46.27 -6.22
C LEU A 304 -48.48 -47.29 -7.37
N ARG A 305 -47.30 -47.78 -7.79
CA ARG A 305 -47.20 -48.79 -8.87
C ARG A 305 -47.91 -50.08 -8.47
N ASN A 306 -47.85 -50.46 -7.20
CA ASN A 306 -48.47 -51.68 -6.68
C ASN A 306 -50.00 -51.72 -6.85
N PRO A 307 -50.80 -50.76 -6.34
CA PRO A 307 -52.24 -50.75 -6.54
C PRO A 307 -52.61 -50.54 -8.01
N LEU A 308 -51.90 -49.71 -8.77
CA LEU A 308 -52.16 -49.52 -10.20
C LEU A 308 -51.96 -50.81 -11.01
N SER A 309 -50.92 -51.58 -10.69
CA SER A 309 -50.68 -52.89 -11.32
C SER A 309 -51.78 -53.90 -10.97
N LEU A 310 -52.26 -53.89 -9.73
CA LEU A 310 -53.37 -54.75 -9.30
C LEU A 310 -54.68 -54.38 -9.99
N ILE A 311 -54.99 -53.09 -10.12
CA ILE A 311 -56.18 -52.61 -10.83
C ILE A 311 -56.10 -53.02 -12.31
N LYS A 312 -54.94 -52.82 -12.95
CA LYS A 312 -54.71 -53.25 -14.34
C LYS A 312 -54.91 -54.74 -14.53
N LEU A 313 -54.31 -55.57 -13.68
CA LEU A 313 -54.46 -57.03 -13.72
C LEU A 313 -55.93 -57.45 -13.58
N THR A 314 -56.67 -56.78 -12.71
CA THR A 314 -58.09 -57.07 -12.47
C THR A 314 -58.93 -56.71 -13.70
N ILE A 315 -58.65 -55.57 -14.33
CA ILE A 315 -59.32 -55.12 -15.57
C ILE A 315 -59.01 -56.04 -16.73
N ASP A 316 -57.72 -56.34 -16.96
CA ASP A 316 -57.28 -57.25 -18.02
C ASP A 316 -57.91 -58.65 -17.83
N GLY A 317 -58.03 -59.11 -16.58
CA GLY A 317 -58.71 -60.37 -16.24
C GLY A 317 -60.22 -60.37 -16.49
N ILE A 318 -60.90 -59.22 -16.28
CA ILE A 318 -62.32 -59.05 -16.63
C ILE A 318 -62.49 -59.06 -18.16
N GLN A 319 -61.63 -58.36 -18.89
CA GLN A 319 -61.66 -58.36 -20.37
C GLN A 319 -61.45 -59.78 -20.93
N MET A 320 -60.46 -60.51 -20.43
CA MET A 320 -60.17 -61.88 -20.89
C MET A 320 -61.31 -62.88 -20.59
N ARG A 321 -62.01 -62.75 -19.45
CA ARG A 321 -63.08 -63.70 -19.07
C ARG A 321 -64.41 -63.48 -19.77
N PHE A 322 -64.70 -62.26 -20.23
CA PHE A 322 -66.05 -61.89 -20.70
C PHE A 322 -66.10 -61.44 -22.17
N GLU A 323 -65.06 -61.71 -22.95
CA GLU A 323 -64.82 -61.32 -24.36
C GLU A 323 -66.02 -61.41 -25.33
N LYS A 324 -67.10 -62.14 -24.99
CA LYS A 324 -68.33 -62.28 -25.81
C LYS A 324 -69.66 -62.02 -25.09
N ASN A 325 -69.65 -61.62 -23.81
CA ASN A 325 -70.85 -61.41 -22.98
C ASN A 325 -70.72 -60.20 -22.01
N LEU A 326 -69.91 -59.20 -22.36
CA LEU A 326 -69.80 -57.96 -21.60
C LEU A 326 -71.06 -57.08 -21.80
N ASP A 327 -71.53 -56.45 -20.73
CA ASP A 327 -72.49 -55.35 -20.83
C ASP A 327 -71.89 -54.26 -21.74
N PRO A 328 -72.60 -53.79 -22.79
CA PRO A 328 -72.09 -52.78 -23.71
C PRO A 328 -71.51 -51.53 -23.04
N LYS A 329 -72.05 -51.13 -21.88
CA LYS A 329 -71.50 -50.00 -21.10
C LYS A 329 -70.16 -50.34 -20.45
N LEU A 330 -70.00 -51.56 -19.97
CA LEU A 330 -68.76 -52.00 -19.31
C LEU A 330 -67.62 -52.15 -20.33
N ASP A 331 -67.93 -52.56 -21.56
CA ASP A 331 -66.97 -52.67 -22.66
C ASP A 331 -66.42 -51.29 -23.10
N GLU A 332 -67.22 -50.23 -22.96
CA GLU A 332 -66.80 -48.84 -23.23
C GLU A 332 -65.91 -48.25 -22.11
N TYR A 333 -66.16 -48.59 -20.85
CA TYR A 333 -65.42 -48.03 -19.71
C TYR A 333 -64.06 -48.70 -19.43
N LEU A 334 -63.89 -50.00 -19.74
CA LEU A 334 -62.64 -50.71 -19.45
C LEU A 334 -61.41 -50.13 -20.20
N PRO A 335 -61.50 -49.77 -21.50
CA PRO A 335 -60.41 -49.10 -22.21
C PRO A 335 -60.03 -47.74 -21.60
N LEU A 336 -61.03 -46.96 -21.16
CA LEU A 336 -60.81 -45.64 -20.53
C LEU A 336 -60.06 -45.77 -19.20
N ILE A 337 -60.38 -46.79 -18.39
CA ILE A 337 -59.68 -47.03 -17.13
C ILE A 337 -58.25 -47.54 -17.38
N ASN A 338 -58.05 -48.42 -18.37
CA ASN A 338 -56.72 -48.90 -18.73
C ASN A 338 -55.81 -47.78 -19.27
N ASP A 339 -56.36 -46.85 -20.05
CA ASP A 339 -55.65 -45.65 -20.49
C ASP A 339 -55.32 -44.73 -19.30
N ALA A 340 -56.26 -44.51 -18.37
CA ALA A 340 -56.01 -43.72 -17.16
C ALA A 340 -54.90 -44.32 -16.27
N ILE A 341 -54.87 -45.65 -16.10
CA ILE A 341 -53.81 -46.33 -15.34
C ILE A 341 -52.46 -46.23 -16.05
N SER A 342 -52.44 -46.35 -17.38
CA SER A 342 -51.22 -46.24 -18.18
C SER A 342 -50.66 -44.81 -18.11
N LYS A 343 -51.52 -43.79 -18.21
CA LYS A 343 -51.16 -42.38 -18.01
C LYS A 343 -50.61 -42.09 -16.62
N LEU A 344 -51.25 -42.59 -15.57
CA LEU A 344 -50.76 -42.43 -14.19
C LEU A 344 -49.41 -43.12 -13.97
N THR A 345 -49.24 -44.33 -14.51
CA THR A 345 -47.97 -45.07 -14.42
C THR A 345 -46.85 -44.32 -15.14
N TYR A 346 -47.15 -43.72 -16.29
CA TYR A 346 -46.22 -42.91 -17.04
C TYR A 346 -45.82 -41.63 -16.27
N GLN A 347 -46.79 -40.89 -15.72
CA GLN A 347 -46.53 -39.69 -14.91
C GLN A 347 -45.65 -40.01 -13.69
N ILE A 348 -45.92 -41.12 -13.00
CA ILE A 348 -45.09 -41.60 -11.88
C ILE A 348 -43.65 -41.87 -12.34
N ASN A 349 -43.47 -42.53 -13.48
CA ASN A 349 -42.15 -42.82 -14.02
C ASN A 349 -41.39 -41.56 -14.48
N GLN A 350 -42.10 -40.52 -14.95
CA GLN A 350 -41.48 -39.23 -15.29
C GLN A 350 -40.95 -38.49 -14.06
N VAL A 351 -41.71 -38.44 -12.97
CA VAL A 351 -41.24 -37.83 -11.70
C VAL A 351 -40.04 -38.61 -11.13
N LEU A 352 -40.03 -39.94 -11.27
CA LEU A 352 -38.86 -40.77 -10.93
C LEU A 352 -37.65 -40.52 -11.84
N GLY A 353 -37.86 -40.34 -13.15
CA GLY A 353 -36.80 -40.06 -14.11
C GLY A 353 -36.13 -38.70 -13.89
N TYR A 354 -36.86 -37.74 -13.33
CA TYR A 354 -36.33 -36.44 -12.90
C TYR A 354 -35.41 -36.53 -11.67
N VAL A 355 -35.65 -37.55 -10.84
CA VAL A 355 -35.00 -37.76 -9.54
C VAL A 355 -33.85 -38.77 -9.63
N LYS A 356 -33.95 -39.77 -10.51
CA LYS A 356 -33.05 -40.91 -10.60
C LYS A 356 -32.65 -41.14 -12.04
N THR A 357 -31.35 -41.26 -12.29
CA THR A 357 -30.81 -41.60 -13.61
C THR A 357 -31.22 -43.03 -13.96
N ILE A 358 -32.21 -43.19 -14.84
CA ILE A 358 -32.57 -44.51 -15.40
C ILE A 358 -31.49 -44.84 -16.44
N PRO A 359 -30.78 -45.97 -16.35
CA PRO A 359 -29.79 -46.36 -17.36
C PRO A 359 -30.49 -46.56 -18.72
N LEU A 360 -29.96 -45.94 -19.78
CA LEU A 360 -30.49 -46.03 -21.14
C LEU A 360 -30.11 -47.36 -21.80
N ASP A 361 -31.06 -48.01 -22.48
CA ASP A 361 -30.81 -49.22 -23.29
C ASP A 361 -30.50 -48.84 -24.74
N VAL A 362 -29.29 -48.32 -24.96
CA VAL A 362 -28.86 -47.79 -26.26
C VAL A 362 -28.49 -48.92 -27.23
N ARG A 363 -29.23 -49.05 -28.34
CA ARG A 363 -28.99 -50.04 -29.41
C ARG A 363 -29.13 -49.41 -30.78
N LEU A 364 -28.60 -50.06 -31.82
CA LEU A 364 -28.80 -49.63 -33.20
C LEU A 364 -30.26 -49.89 -33.61
N VAL A 365 -31.02 -48.84 -33.87
CA VAL A 365 -32.46 -48.90 -34.17
C VAL A 365 -32.82 -48.01 -35.36
N SER A 366 -33.80 -48.45 -36.16
CA SER A 366 -34.35 -47.66 -37.27
C SER A 366 -35.22 -46.53 -36.73
N LEU A 367 -34.98 -45.32 -37.22
CA LEU A 367 -35.76 -44.13 -36.87
C LEU A 367 -37.22 -44.27 -37.30
N SER A 368 -37.48 -44.89 -38.44
CA SER A 368 -38.86 -45.16 -38.88
C SER A 368 -39.59 -46.05 -37.88
N SER A 369 -38.91 -47.03 -37.27
CA SER A 369 -39.51 -47.86 -36.22
C SER A 369 -39.87 -47.07 -34.96
N ILE A 370 -39.04 -46.11 -34.57
CA ILE A 370 -39.29 -45.23 -33.41
C ILE A 370 -40.49 -44.32 -33.69
N LEU A 371 -40.55 -43.71 -34.88
CA LEU A 371 -41.63 -42.80 -35.30
C LEU A 371 -42.97 -43.53 -35.40
N ASN A 372 -43.00 -44.75 -35.94
CA ASN A 372 -44.21 -45.55 -36.01
C ASN A 372 -44.74 -45.91 -34.62
N ASP A 373 -43.85 -46.31 -33.69
CA ASP A 373 -44.25 -46.59 -32.31
C ASP A 373 -44.76 -45.33 -31.60
N ALA A 374 -44.16 -44.17 -31.86
CA ALA A 374 -44.63 -42.89 -31.33
C ALA A 374 -46.03 -42.51 -31.86
N ILE A 375 -46.28 -42.68 -33.17
CA ILE A 375 -47.60 -42.42 -33.78
C ILE A 375 -48.67 -43.35 -33.19
N ASN A 376 -48.35 -44.64 -33.05
CA ASN A 376 -49.24 -45.63 -32.46
C ASN A 376 -49.58 -45.28 -31.00
N TYR A 377 -48.60 -44.82 -30.22
CA TYR A 377 -48.80 -44.41 -28.84
C TYR A 377 -49.70 -43.17 -28.69
N THR A 378 -49.58 -42.19 -29.60
CA THR A 378 -50.33 -40.92 -29.53
C THR A 378 -51.80 -41.05 -29.95
N ASN A 379 -52.17 -42.12 -30.66
CA ASN A 379 -53.51 -42.40 -31.21
C ASN A 379 -54.06 -41.19 -31.98
N ILE A 380 -53.37 -40.81 -33.06
CA ILE A 380 -53.68 -39.61 -33.84
C ILE A 380 -55.02 -39.81 -34.60
N PRO A 381 -56.00 -38.90 -34.45
CA PRO A 381 -57.30 -39.01 -35.13
C PRO A 381 -57.20 -38.99 -36.66
N ASN A 382 -58.16 -39.63 -37.33
CA ASN A 382 -58.20 -39.73 -38.80
C ASN A 382 -58.29 -38.38 -39.54
N HIS A 383 -58.70 -37.30 -38.86
CA HIS A 383 -58.75 -35.95 -39.45
C HIS A 383 -57.38 -35.24 -39.47
N ILE A 384 -56.35 -35.82 -38.85
CA ILE A 384 -54.98 -35.31 -38.87
C ILE A 384 -54.11 -36.21 -39.74
N SER A 385 -53.56 -35.65 -40.82
CA SER A 385 -52.66 -36.39 -41.70
C SER A 385 -51.21 -36.31 -41.22
N VAL A 386 -50.56 -37.45 -40.99
CA VAL A 386 -49.14 -37.50 -40.63
C VAL A 386 -48.30 -37.84 -41.85
N LYS A 387 -47.40 -36.92 -42.24
CA LYS A 387 -46.47 -37.12 -43.35
C LYS A 387 -45.11 -37.56 -42.80
N LEU A 388 -44.82 -38.84 -42.99
CA LEU A 388 -43.54 -39.45 -42.63
C LEU A 388 -42.45 -39.13 -43.66
N PRO A 389 -41.17 -39.06 -43.23
CA PRO A 389 -40.04 -38.90 -44.13
C PRO A 389 -39.88 -40.14 -45.02
N LYS A 390 -39.43 -39.95 -46.26
CA LYS A 390 -39.22 -41.05 -47.22
C LYS A 390 -37.93 -41.82 -47.00
N ASN A 391 -36.97 -41.24 -46.29
CA ASN A 391 -35.65 -41.83 -46.03
C ASN A 391 -35.61 -42.36 -44.59
N ASP A 392 -35.14 -43.59 -44.41
CA ASP A 392 -34.93 -44.19 -43.09
C ASP A 392 -33.45 -44.06 -42.67
N PHE A 393 -33.23 -43.88 -41.37
CA PHE A 393 -31.91 -43.74 -40.77
C PHE A 393 -31.79 -44.68 -39.57
N SER A 394 -30.62 -45.30 -39.40
CA SER A 394 -30.33 -46.07 -38.19
C SER A 394 -29.49 -45.24 -37.23
N LEU A 395 -29.88 -45.21 -35.96
CA LEU A 395 -29.15 -44.48 -34.91
C LEU A 395 -28.98 -45.36 -33.66
N MET A 396 -27.93 -45.07 -32.90
CA MET A 396 -27.73 -45.65 -31.57
C MET A 396 -28.62 -44.91 -30.57
N ALA A 397 -29.71 -45.54 -30.14
CA ALA A 397 -30.66 -44.94 -29.21
C ALA A 397 -31.40 -45.95 -28.35
N ASP A 398 -31.97 -45.46 -27.25
CA ASP A 398 -33.00 -46.17 -26.50
C ASP A 398 -34.34 -45.95 -27.22
N LYS A 399 -34.81 -47.02 -27.89
CA LYS A 399 -36.03 -46.99 -28.70
C LYS A 399 -37.24 -46.52 -27.90
N ILE A 400 -37.39 -47.01 -26.67
CA ILE A 400 -38.57 -46.73 -25.83
C ILE A 400 -38.57 -45.27 -25.41
N GLN A 401 -37.42 -44.76 -24.95
CA GLN A 401 -37.31 -43.37 -24.49
C GLN A 401 -37.49 -42.36 -25.62
N LEU A 402 -36.96 -42.64 -26.83
CA LEU A 402 -37.20 -41.77 -27.99
C LEU A 402 -38.63 -41.85 -28.51
N SER A 403 -39.25 -43.04 -28.54
CA SER A 403 -40.66 -43.17 -28.94
C SER A 403 -41.58 -42.38 -28.00
N ILE A 404 -41.28 -42.38 -26.70
CA ILE A 404 -41.97 -41.55 -25.71
C ILE A 404 -41.74 -40.06 -25.98
N ALA A 405 -40.48 -39.63 -26.17
CA ALA A 405 -40.15 -38.23 -26.42
C ALA A 405 -40.86 -37.70 -27.67
N PHE A 406 -40.81 -38.44 -28.78
CA PHE A 406 -41.53 -38.10 -30.00
C PHE A 406 -43.04 -38.19 -29.83
N GLY A 407 -43.54 -39.17 -29.07
CA GLY A 407 -44.96 -39.28 -28.73
C GLY A 407 -45.48 -38.04 -27.98
N ASN A 408 -44.69 -37.45 -27.08
CA ASN A 408 -45.04 -36.20 -26.40
C ASN A 408 -45.09 -35.02 -27.38
N ILE A 409 -44.11 -34.92 -28.30
CA ILE A 409 -44.09 -33.88 -29.33
C ILE A 409 -45.33 -34.02 -30.24
N LEU A 410 -45.63 -35.24 -30.69
CA LEU A 410 -46.81 -35.54 -31.49
C LEU A 410 -48.12 -35.28 -30.73
N SER A 411 -48.15 -35.52 -29.42
CA SER A 411 -49.31 -35.18 -28.59
C SER A 411 -49.51 -33.66 -28.54
N ASN A 412 -48.45 -32.89 -28.33
CA ASN A 412 -48.53 -31.43 -28.34
C ASN A 412 -49.00 -30.91 -29.70
N ALA A 413 -48.49 -31.48 -30.80
CA ALA A 413 -48.92 -31.14 -32.16
C ALA A 413 -50.40 -31.49 -32.40
N LYS A 414 -50.86 -32.66 -31.94
CA LYS A 414 -52.27 -33.06 -31.98
C LYS A 414 -53.15 -32.08 -31.19
N ASP A 415 -52.74 -31.74 -29.98
CA ASP A 415 -53.50 -30.84 -29.09
C ASP A 415 -53.55 -29.41 -29.65
N ALA A 416 -52.48 -28.96 -30.32
CA ALA A 416 -52.42 -27.66 -31.00
C ALA A 416 -53.33 -27.57 -32.24
N ILE A 417 -53.56 -28.69 -32.93
CA ILE A 417 -54.49 -28.78 -34.07
C ILE A 417 -55.95 -28.91 -33.59
N GLY A 418 -56.18 -29.63 -32.50
CA GLY A 418 -57.50 -29.86 -31.91
C GLY A 418 -58.46 -30.63 -32.85
N GLU A 419 -59.71 -30.18 -32.90
CA GLU A 419 -60.78 -30.81 -33.71
C GLU A 419 -60.74 -30.41 -35.20
N LYS A 420 -59.80 -29.53 -35.62
CA LYS A 420 -59.68 -29.07 -37.01
C LYS A 420 -58.95 -30.11 -37.86
N THR A 421 -59.31 -30.24 -39.14
CA THR A 421 -58.49 -30.98 -40.10
C THR A 421 -57.10 -30.36 -40.19
N GLY A 422 -56.05 -31.14 -39.95
CA GLY A 422 -54.67 -30.64 -39.86
C GLY A 422 -53.64 -31.60 -40.43
N THR A 423 -52.38 -31.17 -40.46
CA THR A 423 -51.25 -31.98 -40.93
C THR A 423 -50.08 -31.86 -39.98
N ILE A 424 -49.45 -32.99 -39.67
CA ILE A 424 -48.15 -33.05 -38.98
C ILE A 424 -47.12 -33.54 -40.00
N HIS A 425 -46.07 -32.76 -40.25
CA HIS A 425 -45.02 -33.08 -41.19
C HIS A 425 -43.71 -33.34 -40.44
N ILE A 426 -43.15 -34.54 -40.63
CA ILE A 426 -41.89 -34.92 -40.01
C ILE A 426 -40.80 -34.92 -41.08
N ARG A 427 -39.80 -34.05 -40.93
CA ARG A 427 -38.66 -33.95 -41.85
C ARG A 427 -37.39 -34.41 -41.17
N ILE A 428 -36.52 -35.04 -41.95
CA ILE A 428 -35.19 -35.44 -41.48
C ILE A 428 -34.15 -34.78 -42.37
N MET A 429 -33.21 -34.08 -41.74
CA MET A 429 -32.07 -33.45 -42.41
C MET A 429 -30.78 -33.93 -41.75
N GLN A 430 -29.81 -34.35 -42.55
CA GLN A 430 -28.49 -34.70 -42.06
C GLN A 430 -27.56 -33.50 -42.24
N GLU A 431 -27.03 -32.97 -41.13
CA GLU A 431 -26.08 -31.85 -41.13
C GLU A 431 -24.77 -32.28 -40.48
N LYS A 432 -23.74 -32.52 -41.30
CA LYS A 432 -22.40 -32.97 -40.87
C LYS A 432 -22.47 -34.21 -39.99
N GLU A 433 -22.27 -34.07 -38.68
CA GLU A 433 -22.28 -35.14 -37.68
C GLU A 433 -23.62 -35.30 -36.95
N ASN A 434 -24.61 -34.44 -37.25
CA ASN A 434 -25.91 -34.42 -36.57
C ASN A 434 -27.04 -34.83 -37.50
N LEU A 435 -28.04 -35.51 -36.92
CA LEU A 435 -29.32 -35.79 -37.56
C LEU A 435 -30.38 -34.88 -36.96
N ILE A 436 -30.92 -33.97 -37.78
CA ILE A 436 -31.98 -33.04 -37.39
C ILE A 436 -33.32 -33.68 -37.74
N ILE A 437 -34.20 -33.81 -36.75
CA ILE A 437 -35.57 -34.31 -36.92
C ILE A 437 -36.51 -33.16 -36.58
N GLU A 438 -37.21 -32.67 -37.58
CA GLU A 438 -38.13 -31.54 -37.48
C GLU A 438 -39.57 -32.06 -37.46
N PHE A 439 -40.36 -31.57 -36.50
CA PHE A 439 -41.79 -31.82 -36.40
C PHE A 439 -42.51 -30.49 -36.61
N GLU A 440 -43.30 -30.39 -37.68
CA GLU A 440 -44.09 -29.21 -38.01
C GLU A 440 -45.57 -29.56 -37.96
N ASP A 441 -46.36 -28.81 -37.20
CA ASP A 441 -47.82 -28.93 -37.14
C ASP A 441 -48.51 -27.74 -37.80
N SER A 442 -49.78 -27.92 -38.16
CA SER A 442 -50.64 -26.87 -38.73
C SER A 442 -51.59 -26.25 -37.70
N GLY A 443 -51.25 -26.29 -36.42
CA GLY A 443 -52.05 -25.78 -35.31
C GLY A 443 -51.93 -24.28 -35.10
N ASP A 444 -52.54 -23.78 -34.02
CA ASP A 444 -52.65 -22.34 -33.74
C ASP A 444 -51.34 -21.71 -33.17
N GLY A 445 -50.27 -22.50 -33.02
CA GLY A 445 -48.94 -22.06 -32.55
C GLY A 445 -48.89 -21.68 -31.07
N ILE A 446 -47.75 -21.13 -30.63
CA ILE A 446 -47.53 -20.66 -29.25
C ILE A 446 -47.56 -19.13 -29.24
N SER A 447 -48.29 -18.51 -28.30
CA SER A 447 -48.32 -17.05 -28.15
C SER A 447 -46.97 -16.49 -27.70
N ASN A 448 -46.63 -15.26 -28.13
CA ASN A 448 -45.34 -14.61 -27.82
C ASN A 448 -45.05 -14.39 -26.32
N GLU A 449 -46.04 -14.50 -25.45
CA GLU A 449 -45.86 -14.43 -23.98
C GLU A 449 -45.40 -15.77 -23.38
N ASN A 450 -45.49 -16.87 -24.14
CA ASN A 450 -45.20 -18.24 -23.73
C ASN A 450 -44.09 -18.92 -24.56
N ILE A 451 -43.42 -18.17 -25.45
CA ILE A 451 -42.16 -18.54 -26.13
C ILE A 451 -41.01 -18.00 -25.29
#